data_AF-A0A0K2H3U9-F1
#
_entry.id   AF-A0A0K2H3U9-F1
#
_cell.length_a   1.000
_cell.length_b   1.000
_cell.length_c   1.000
_cell.angle_alpha   90.00
_cell.angle_beta   90.00
_cell.angle_gamma   90.00
#
_symmetry.space_group_name_H-M   'P 1'
#
loop_
_entity.id
_entity.type
_entity.pdbx_description
1 polymer ?
#
loop_
_entity_poly.entity_id
_entity_poly.type
_entity_poly.pdbx_seq_one_letter_code
_entity_poly.pdbx_strand_id
1 'polypeptide(L)'
;MIILRTPRLTAHLAVAALFGSSLLLASCADADTTSNTSSVSSSASDSPTSPVSDSSAEGTGAGNGGTDSGASMLPSGSSSSADEAGQGVGGNASETEEAPKTSDEAVSEAVNRVNRDYPNKFGGWVFKGDTNFDSAADLTYAKVEQAQQGNAQYETLLIFFHKGEYLGIDSTYPQQVVSTAPSSRGLEVVYKDWEALRDSGDANAAAGKYTSTVTYYWDGAQVQHEGRIPNTGL
;
A
#
# COMPACT_ATOMS: atom_id res chain seq x y z
N MET A 1 9.47 31.99 -11.52
CA MET A 1 9.07 32.51 -12.84
C MET A 1 8.62 31.32 -13.68
N ILE A 2 7.32 31.05 -13.69
CA ILE A 2 6.71 29.83 -14.26
C ILE A 2 6.08 30.22 -15.60
N ILE A 3 6.50 29.55 -16.68
CA ILE A 3 5.91 29.72 -18.01
C ILE A 3 4.87 28.60 -18.18
N LEU A 4 3.59 28.95 -18.01
CA LEU A 4 2.46 28.09 -18.37
C LEU A 4 2.31 28.10 -19.89
N ARG A 5 2.61 26.98 -20.55
CA ARG A 5 2.22 26.74 -21.95
C ARG A 5 0.93 25.93 -21.97
N THR A 6 -0.15 26.58 -22.41
CA THR A 6 -1.43 25.96 -22.73
C THR A 6 -1.34 25.13 -24.03
N PRO A 7 -1.80 23.87 -24.05
CA PRO A 7 -2.08 23.18 -25.30
C PRO A 7 -3.45 23.58 -25.85
N ARG A 8 -3.47 23.90 -27.15
CA ARG A 8 -4.65 24.26 -27.94
C ARG A 8 -5.57 23.04 -28.11
N LEU A 9 -6.84 23.18 -27.74
CA LEU A 9 -7.91 22.28 -28.15
C LEU A 9 -8.06 22.30 -29.68
N THR A 10 -7.86 21.15 -30.32
CA THR A 10 -8.31 20.93 -31.69
C THR A 10 -9.52 20.02 -31.63
N ALA A 11 -10.71 20.61 -31.79
CA ALA A 11 -11.97 19.90 -31.88
C ALA A 11 -12.04 19.18 -33.24
N HIS A 12 -11.99 17.85 -33.23
CA HIS A 12 -12.42 17.04 -34.36
C HIS A 12 -13.83 16.53 -34.09
N LEU A 13 -14.77 17.20 -34.76
CA LEU A 13 -16.13 16.76 -35.01
C LEU A 13 -16.08 15.50 -35.88
N ALA A 14 -16.57 14.36 -35.39
CA ALA A 14 -16.82 13.18 -36.22
C ALA A 14 -18.21 12.61 -35.96
N VAL A 15 -18.90 12.39 -37.08
CA VAL A 15 -20.32 12.14 -37.30
C VAL A 15 -20.79 10.78 -36.77
N ALA A 16 -22.04 10.75 -36.29
CA ALA A 16 -22.78 9.58 -35.84
C ALA A 16 -23.06 8.55 -36.95
N ALA A 17 -23.08 7.27 -36.60
CA ALA A 17 -23.77 6.23 -37.36
C ALA A 17 -24.55 5.31 -36.41
N LEU A 18 -25.87 5.31 -36.58
CA LEU A 18 -26.88 4.44 -35.98
C LEU A 18 -27.07 3.19 -36.84
N PHE A 19 -26.78 1.99 -36.35
CA PHE A 19 -27.33 0.69 -36.77
C PHE A 19 -26.95 -0.32 -35.67
N GLY A 20 -27.75 -1.23 -35.13
CA GLY A 20 -29.12 -1.66 -35.36
C GLY A 20 -29.43 -2.75 -34.32
N SER A 21 -30.70 -2.88 -33.95
CA SER A 21 -31.21 -3.91 -33.02
C SER A 21 -31.07 -5.32 -33.60
N SER A 22 -30.82 -6.31 -32.74
CA SER A 22 -31.33 -7.68 -32.92
C SER A 22 -31.52 -8.35 -31.57
N LEU A 23 -32.81 -8.63 -31.30
CA LEU A 23 -33.35 -9.49 -30.26
C LEU A 23 -33.22 -10.94 -30.73
N LEU A 24 -32.69 -11.86 -29.92
CA LEU A 24 -32.98 -13.28 -30.05
C LEU A 24 -33.19 -13.89 -28.66
N LEU A 25 -34.47 -14.21 -28.39
CA LEU A 25 -34.91 -15.19 -27.41
C LEU A 25 -34.66 -16.59 -27.99
N ALA A 26 -34.06 -17.48 -27.22
CA ALA A 26 -34.18 -18.92 -27.43
C ALA A 26 -34.16 -19.63 -26.07
N SER A 27 -35.30 -20.22 -25.76
CA SER A 27 -35.56 -21.16 -24.68
C SER A 27 -34.85 -22.49 -24.91
N CYS A 28 -34.58 -23.24 -23.85
CA CYS A 28 -35.25 -24.50 -23.58
C CYS A 28 -34.95 -24.96 -22.15
N ALA A 29 -36.02 -25.24 -21.43
CA ALA A 29 -36.00 -26.04 -20.22
C ALA A 29 -35.60 -27.48 -20.57
N ASP A 30 -34.94 -28.16 -19.65
CA ASP A 30 -35.31 -29.54 -19.37
C ASP A 30 -35.29 -29.75 -17.86
N ALA A 31 -36.41 -30.30 -17.41
CA ALA A 31 -36.66 -30.68 -16.05
C ALA A 31 -35.95 -32.01 -15.79
N ASP A 32 -35.38 -32.16 -14.60
CA ASP A 32 -35.53 -33.47 -13.98
C ASP A 32 -35.93 -33.34 -12.51
N THR A 33 -36.94 -34.14 -12.22
CA THR A 33 -37.72 -34.18 -10.99
C THR A 33 -37.10 -35.23 -10.11
N THR A 34 -36.57 -34.85 -8.94
CA THR A 34 -36.60 -35.76 -7.80
C THR A 34 -37.07 -35.02 -6.57
N SER A 35 -38.36 -35.24 -6.31
CA SER A 35 -39.02 -35.08 -5.03
C SER A 35 -38.18 -35.70 -3.91
N ASN A 36 -37.90 -34.93 -2.86
CA ASN A 36 -37.98 -35.52 -1.53
C ASN A 36 -38.71 -34.56 -0.59
N THR A 37 -39.92 -34.99 -0.27
CA THR A 37 -40.82 -34.48 0.76
C THR A 37 -40.33 -34.85 2.15
N SER A 38 -40.84 -34.09 3.13
CA SER A 38 -40.78 -34.28 4.60
C SER A 38 -39.65 -33.48 5.25
N SER A 39 -39.84 -32.69 6.31
CA SER A 39 -41.00 -32.46 7.16
C SER A 39 -40.65 -31.37 8.19
N VAL A 40 -41.58 -30.44 8.37
CA VAL A 40 -42.00 -29.68 9.56
C VAL A 40 -41.10 -29.51 10.83
N SER A 41 -41.24 -28.29 11.39
CA SER A 41 -41.14 -27.87 12.81
C SER A 41 -39.72 -27.76 13.40
N SER A 42 -39.32 -26.79 14.24
CA SER A 42 -40.06 -25.90 15.15
C SER A 42 -39.23 -24.65 15.49
N SER A 43 -39.95 -23.65 16.00
CA SER A 43 -39.55 -22.41 16.68
C SER A 43 -38.55 -22.57 17.85
N ALA A 44 -37.73 -21.55 18.10
CA ALA A 44 -37.71 -20.78 19.37
C ALA A 44 -36.50 -19.83 19.45
N SER A 45 -36.78 -18.62 19.93
CA SER A 45 -35.82 -17.63 20.44
C SER A 45 -34.98 -18.18 21.60
N ASP A 46 -33.71 -17.80 21.68
CA ASP A 46 -33.17 -17.22 22.92
C ASP A 46 -31.79 -16.56 22.71
N SER A 47 -31.53 -15.53 23.50
CA SER A 47 -30.24 -14.88 23.76
C SER A 47 -30.30 -14.41 25.22
N PRO A 48 -29.20 -14.08 25.92
CA PRO A 48 -27.78 -14.45 25.78
C PRO A 48 -27.21 -15.00 27.12
N THR A 49 -25.97 -15.49 27.17
CA THR A 49 -25.12 -15.42 28.39
C THR A 49 -23.66 -15.79 28.13
N SER A 50 -22.75 -14.93 28.57
CA SER A 50 -21.30 -15.19 28.69
C SER A 50 -20.99 -16.15 29.85
N PRO A 51 -19.83 -16.82 29.81
CA PRO A 51 -19.06 -17.03 31.03
C PRO A 51 -17.62 -16.48 30.95
N VAL A 52 -17.19 -15.99 32.12
CA VAL A 52 -15.86 -15.49 32.47
C VAL A 52 -15.09 -16.61 33.22
N SER A 53 -13.76 -16.43 33.33
CA SER A 53 -12.83 -17.06 34.30
C SER A 53 -12.26 -18.43 33.90
N ASP A 54 -11.02 -18.82 34.19
CA ASP A 54 -9.78 -18.25 34.78
C ASP A 54 -8.74 -19.38 34.67
N SER A 55 -7.44 -19.08 34.53
CA SER A 55 -6.35 -20.00 34.90
C SER A 55 -5.00 -19.28 35.00
N SER A 56 -4.57 -19.15 36.25
CA SER A 56 -3.25 -18.77 36.75
C SER A 56 -2.10 -19.68 36.30
N ALA A 57 -0.88 -19.11 36.26
CA ALA A 57 0.33 -19.79 36.74
C ALA A 57 1.39 -18.77 37.18
N GLU A 58 1.90 -18.99 38.40
CA GLU A 58 2.94 -18.25 39.12
C GLU A 58 4.36 -18.57 38.62
N GLY A 59 5.33 -17.70 38.95
CA GLY A 59 6.76 -17.97 38.71
C GLY A 59 7.74 -16.91 39.20
N THR A 60 7.82 -16.72 40.53
CA THR A 60 9.00 -16.39 41.37
C THR A 60 10.01 -15.28 41.01
N GLY A 61 10.26 -14.39 41.99
CA GLY A 61 11.55 -13.68 42.11
C GLY A 61 11.58 -12.49 43.09
N ALA A 62 11.73 -12.75 44.40
CA ALA A 62 12.26 -11.80 45.39
C ALA A 62 13.77 -11.52 45.08
N GLY A 63 14.45 -10.43 45.43
CA GLY A 63 14.23 -9.30 46.31
C GLY A 63 15.61 -8.87 46.89
N ASN A 64 15.82 -7.55 47.02
CA ASN A 64 16.64 -6.84 48.03
C ASN A 64 18.10 -6.38 47.77
N GLY A 65 18.32 -5.07 48.07
CA GLY A 65 19.55 -4.42 48.58
C GLY A 65 20.62 -4.03 47.55
N GLY A 66 21.09 -2.79 47.37
CA GLY A 66 21.11 -1.59 48.20
C GLY A 66 22.50 -1.37 48.82
N THR A 67 23.33 -0.48 48.26
CA THR A 67 24.24 0.41 48.99
C THR A 67 24.83 1.52 48.12
N ASP A 68 24.83 2.69 48.75
CA ASP A 68 25.40 3.99 48.42
C ASP A 68 26.94 4.03 48.59
N SER A 69 27.63 4.86 47.80
CA SER A 69 28.68 5.80 48.27
C SER A 69 29.56 6.32 47.12
N GLY A 70 29.75 7.64 47.09
CA GLY A 70 31.09 8.21 46.87
C GLY A 70 31.27 9.12 45.65
N ALA A 71 31.09 10.43 45.89
CA ALA A 71 31.57 11.50 45.02
C ALA A 71 33.11 11.57 44.94
N SER A 72 33.69 12.06 43.84
CA SER A 72 34.63 13.21 43.84
C SER A 72 35.21 13.57 42.46
N MET A 73 35.05 14.87 42.13
CA MET A 73 36.03 15.80 41.54
C MET A 73 36.57 15.64 40.10
N LEU A 74 36.26 16.69 39.31
CA LEU A 74 36.99 17.23 38.14
C LEU A 74 38.43 17.69 38.53
N PRO A 75 39.37 17.90 37.58
CA PRO A 75 39.47 19.22 36.92
C PRO A 75 39.86 19.21 35.42
N SER A 76 39.62 20.39 34.83
CA SER A 76 39.88 20.84 33.47
C SER A 76 41.34 20.78 32.98
N GLY A 77 41.50 20.71 31.66
CA GLY A 77 42.71 21.12 30.94
C GLY A 77 42.36 21.76 29.60
N SER A 78 42.45 23.09 29.52
CA SER A 78 42.49 23.87 28.27
C SER A 78 43.88 23.83 27.64
N SER A 79 43.94 23.98 26.31
CA SER A 79 44.84 24.87 25.50
C SER A 79 45.16 24.17 24.16
N SER A 80 44.71 24.62 22.98
CA SER A 80 45.09 25.80 22.16
C SER A 80 46.01 25.43 20.97
N SER A 81 45.68 26.02 19.80
CA SER A 81 46.56 26.54 18.71
C SER A 81 46.68 25.75 17.39
N ALA A 82 45.97 26.26 16.37
CA ALA A 82 46.44 26.87 15.11
C ALA A 82 47.47 26.17 14.16
N ASP A 83 47.01 26.07 12.90
CA ASP A 83 47.68 26.29 11.59
C ASP A 83 48.86 25.42 11.15
N GLU A 84 48.68 24.68 10.03
CA GLU A 84 49.49 24.90 8.83
C GLU A 84 48.86 24.30 7.55
N ALA A 85 49.00 25.04 6.46
CA ALA A 85 48.54 24.71 5.12
C ALA A 85 49.50 23.75 4.41
N GLY A 86 48.97 22.84 3.60
CA GLY A 86 49.73 22.01 2.67
C GLY A 86 48.91 21.67 1.44
N GLN A 87 49.21 22.35 0.33
CA GLN A 87 48.64 22.11 -0.99
C GLN A 87 49.03 20.72 -1.54
N GLY A 88 48.03 20.07 -2.16
CA GLY A 88 48.19 19.32 -3.39
C GLY A 88 48.19 17.80 -3.26
N VAL A 89 47.19 17.16 -3.88
CA VAL A 89 47.35 16.28 -5.05
C VAL A 89 45.96 15.79 -5.48
N GLY A 90 45.70 15.94 -6.79
CA GLY A 90 44.61 15.41 -7.59
C GLY A 90 43.45 14.72 -6.87
N GLY A 91 42.35 15.46 -6.69
CA GLY A 91 41.04 14.87 -6.47
C GLY A 91 40.63 14.08 -7.71
N ASN A 92 41.06 12.83 -7.80
CA ASN A 92 40.31 11.84 -8.53
C ASN A 92 39.00 11.74 -7.75
N ALA A 93 37.92 12.33 -8.28
CA ALA A 93 36.58 12.05 -7.80
C ALA A 93 36.34 10.58 -8.09
N SER A 94 36.78 9.71 -7.17
CA SER A 94 36.16 8.42 -7.01
C SER A 94 34.71 8.75 -6.72
N GLU A 95 33.86 8.53 -7.72
CA GLU A 95 32.45 8.26 -7.47
C GLU A 95 32.46 7.18 -6.40
N THR A 96 32.21 7.57 -5.16
CA THR A 96 31.92 6.62 -4.11
C THR A 96 30.62 6.00 -4.56
N GLU A 97 30.71 4.84 -5.21
CA GLU A 97 29.54 4.01 -5.44
C GLU A 97 28.96 3.71 -4.05
N GLU A 98 27.88 4.41 -3.74
CA GLU A 98 27.14 4.19 -2.51
C GLU A 98 26.65 2.75 -2.55
N ALA A 99 26.88 2.01 -1.45
CA ALA A 99 26.42 0.64 -1.37
C ALA A 99 24.88 0.60 -1.59
N PRO A 100 24.36 -0.43 -2.28
CA PRO A 100 22.93 -0.52 -2.51
C PRO A 100 22.18 -0.54 -1.17
N LYS A 101 21.13 0.27 -1.06
CA LYS A 101 20.28 0.34 0.13
C LYS A 101 19.67 -1.02 0.44
N THR A 102 19.60 -1.33 1.73
CA THR A 102 18.84 -2.50 2.19
C THR A 102 17.34 -2.27 2.05
N SER A 103 16.55 -3.35 2.02
CA SER A 103 15.09 -3.25 1.98
C SER A 103 14.53 -2.41 3.13
N ASP A 104 15.00 -2.64 4.36
CA ASP A 104 14.51 -1.92 5.53
C ASP A 104 14.83 -0.42 5.46
N GLU A 105 16.03 -0.07 5.00
CA GLU A 105 16.47 1.31 4.81
C GLU A 105 15.62 2.02 3.75
N ALA A 106 15.54 1.44 2.54
CA ALA A 106 14.81 2.06 1.43
C ALA A 106 13.30 2.18 1.73
N VAL A 107 12.69 1.13 2.27
CA VAL A 107 11.26 1.12 2.60
C VAL A 107 10.97 2.08 3.76
N SER A 108 11.78 2.09 4.82
CA SER A 108 11.55 3.03 5.94
C SER A 108 11.72 4.49 5.52
N GLU A 109 12.71 4.80 4.69
CA GLU A 109 12.90 6.14 4.13
C GLU A 109 11.69 6.56 3.28
N ALA A 110 11.23 5.67 2.38
CA ALA A 110 10.09 5.94 1.52
C ALA A 110 8.79 6.12 2.32
N VAL A 111 8.54 5.28 3.33
CA VAL A 111 7.38 5.40 4.24
C VAL A 111 7.40 6.75 4.95
N ASN A 112 8.56 7.22 5.41
CA ASN A 112 8.69 8.54 6.04
C ASN A 112 8.38 9.68 5.05
N ARG A 113 8.85 9.59 3.81
CA ARG A 113 8.52 10.56 2.75
C ARG A 113 7.01 10.55 2.44
N VAL A 114 6.42 9.38 2.26
CA VAL A 114 4.98 9.22 1.98
C VAL A 114 4.13 9.78 3.13
N ASN A 115 4.52 9.55 4.38
CA ASN A 115 3.80 10.11 5.54
C ASN A 115 3.86 11.64 5.63
N ARG A 116 4.96 12.23 5.16
CA ARG A 116 5.09 13.69 5.07
C ARG A 116 4.27 14.26 3.92
N ASP A 117 4.32 13.63 2.76
CA ASP A 117 3.79 14.18 1.50
C ASP A 117 2.30 13.83 1.30
N TYR A 118 1.84 12.70 1.83
CA TYR A 118 0.47 12.19 1.75
C TYR A 118 -0.08 11.80 3.12
N PRO A 119 -0.20 12.74 4.09
CA PRO A 119 -0.71 12.42 5.41
C PRO A 119 -2.17 11.97 5.35
N ASN A 120 -2.54 11.04 6.24
CA ASN A 120 -3.93 10.64 6.44
C ASN A 120 -4.36 10.92 7.89
N LYS A 121 -5.68 11.00 8.12
CA LYS A 121 -6.27 11.26 9.45
C LYS A 121 -6.19 10.06 10.40
N PHE A 122 -5.64 8.93 9.96
CA PHE A 122 -5.63 7.65 10.67
C PHE A 122 -4.25 7.31 11.24
N GLY A 123 -3.40 8.33 11.48
CA GLY A 123 -2.06 8.13 12.06
C GLY A 123 -0.97 7.79 11.03
N GLY A 124 -1.24 7.99 9.74
CA GLY A 124 -0.28 7.78 8.66
C GLY A 124 -0.34 6.38 8.06
N TRP A 125 0.68 6.08 7.27
CA TRP A 125 0.91 4.84 6.54
C TRP A 125 1.96 4.01 7.28
N VAL A 126 1.66 2.73 7.46
CA VAL A 126 2.52 1.78 8.16
C VAL A 126 2.84 0.64 7.22
N PHE A 127 4.13 0.34 7.09
CA PHE A 127 4.59 -0.84 6.40
C PHE A 127 4.38 -2.09 7.27
N LYS A 128 3.78 -3.13 6.67
CA LYS A 128 3.42 -4.39 7.36
C LYS A 128 4.17 -5.61 6.83
N GLY A 129 5.22 -5.40 6.01
CA GLY A 129 6.08 -6.47 5.49
C GLY A 129 5.76 -6.95 4.07
N ASP A 130 4.72 -6.42 3.41
CA ASP A 130 4.38 -6.80 2.03
C ASP A 130 5.19 -5.98 1.02
N THR A 131 6.25 -6.58 0.49
CA THR A 131 7.15 -5.95 -0.49
C THR A 131 7.83 -7.01 -1.36
N ASN A 132 8.19 -6.63 -2.57
CA ASN A 132 9.13 -7.37 -3.41
C ASN A 132 10.43 -6.57 -3.66
N PHE A 133 10.80 -5.69 -2.71
CA PHE A 133 11.95 -4.81 -2.86
C PHE A 133 13.22 -5.57 -3.23
N ASP A 134 13.88 -5.07 -4.26
CA ASP A 134 15.15 -5.51 -4.78
C ASP A 134 15.86 -4.28 -5.33
N SER A 135 17.04 -3.97 -4.79
CA SER A 135 17.85 -2.82 -5.18
C SER A 135 18.38 -2.91 -6.61
N ALA A 136 18.35 -4.10 -7.24
CA ALA A 136 18.81 -4.31 -8.61
C ALA A 136 17.67 -4.33 -9.64
N ALA A 137 16.41 -4.45 -9.22
CA ALA A 137 15.28 -4.57 -10.12
C ALA A 137 14.79 -3.21 -10.65
N ASP A 138 14.28 -3.20 -11.88
CA ASP A 138 13.79 -1.99 -12.54
C ASP A 138 12.50 -1.45 -11.91
N LEU A 139 11.64 -2.32 -11.36
CA LEU A 139 10.45 -1.89 -10.64
C LEU A 139 10.16 -2.85 -9.51
N THR A 140 10.11 -2.32 -8.30
CA THR A 140 9.65 -3.04 -7.10
C THR A 140 8.68 -2.17 -6.31
N TYR A 141 8.00 -2.78 -5.34
CA TYR A 141 6.98 -2.12 -4.53
C TYR A 141 7.11 -2.47 -3.05
N ALA A 142 6.60 -1.59 -2.20
CA ALA A 142 6.21 -1.90 -0.82
C ALA A 142 4.78 -1.44 -0.60
N LYS A 143 3.93 -2.30 -0.01
CA LYS A 143 2.56 -1.97 0.35
C LYS A 143 2.51 -1.44 1.77
N VAL A 144 1.86 -0.30 1.93
CA VAL A 144 1.59 0.31 3.24
C VAL A 144 0.10 0.36 3.48
N GLU A 145 -0.28 0.27 4.76
CA GLU A 145 -1.67 0.28 5.22
C GLU A 145 -1.89 1.45 6.18
N GLN A 146 -3.12 1.97 6.25
CA GLN A 146 -3.47 2.99 7.24
C GLN A 146 -3.16 2.50 8.68
N ALA A 147 -2.56 3.36 9.52
CA ALA A 147 -2.08 2.97 10.84
C ALA A 147 -3.22 2.56 11.80
N GLN A 148 -4.33 3.28 11.76
CA GLN A 148 -5.53 3.00 12.55
C GLN A 148 -6.63 2.43 11.65
N GLN A 149 -6.95 1.16 11.88
CA GLN A 149 -8.00 0.45 11.17
C GLN A 149 -9.17 0.15 12.12
N GLY A 150 -10.35 0.71 11.84
CA GLY A 150 -11.56 0.51 12.65
C GLY A 150 -12.48 -0.60 12.14
N ASN A 151 -12.28 -1.10 10.92
CA ASN A 151 -13.12 -2.11 10.27
C ASN A 151 -12.38 -2.80 9.09
N ALA A 152 -13.06 -3.71 8.40
CA ALA A 152 -12.51 -4.45 7.25
C ALA A 152 -12.29 -3.58 5.98
N GLN A 153 -12.71 -2.31 5.99
CA GLN A 153 -12.48 -1.35 4.92
C GLN A 153 -11.25 -0.52 5.29
N TYR A 154 -10.09 -0.99 4.86
CA TYR A 154 -8.85 -0.27 5.05
C TYR A 154 -8.27 0.22 3.75
N GLU A 155 -7.57 1.34 3.86
CA GLU A 155 -6.87 1.98 2.78
C GLU A 155 -5.41 1.53 2.76
N THR A 156 -4.88 1.45 1.55
CA THR A 156 -3.53 1.03 1.22
C THR A 156 -2.94 1.99 0.17
N LEU A 157 -1.62 2.06 0.15
CA LEU A 157 -0.85 2.62 -0.96
C LEU A 157 0.22 1.61 -1.37
N LEU A 158 0.56 1.59 -2.65
CA LEU A 158 1.80 0.99 -3.10
C LEU A 158 2.85 2.09 -3.27
N ILE A 159 4.04 1.85 -2.72
CA ILE A 159 5.23 2.68 -2.84
C ILE A 159 6.13 2.01 -3.87
N PHE A 160 6.49 2.71 -4.95
CA PHE A 160 7.32 2.16 -6.02
C PHE A 160 8.79 2.54 -5.90
N PHE A 161 9.66 1.63 -6.32
CA PHE A 161 11.10 1.81 -6.36
C PHE A 161 11.67 1.39 -7.71
N HIS A 162 12.73 2.07 -8.16
CA HIS A 162 13.57 1.68 -9.28
C HIS A 162 15.02 1.62 -8.82
N LYS A 163 15.65 0.45 -8.91
CA LYS A 163 17.03 0.23 -8.49
C LYS A 163 17.31 0.73 -7.07
N GLY A 164 16.39 0.44 -6.15
CA GLY A 164 16.47 0.84 -4.75
C GLY A 164 16.02 2.28 -4.43
N GLU A 165 15.77 3.11 -5.44
CA GLU A 165 15.36 4.51 -5.26
C GLU A 165 13.83 4.67 -5.29
N TYR A 166 13.30 5.42 -4.31
CA TYR A 166 11.87 5.73 -4.22
C TYR A 166 11.41 6.60 -5.39
N LEU A 167 10.36 6.15 -6.09
CA LEU A 167 9.78 6.85 -7.24
C LEU A 167 8.50 7.61 -6.92
N GLY A 168 7.64 7.05 -6.07
CA GLY A 168 6.30 7.58 -5.86
C GLY A 168 5.32 6.55 -5.35
N ILE A 169 4.04 6.91 -5.40
CA ILE A 169 2.92 6.07 -5.00
C ILE A 169 2.05 5.67 -6.20
N ASP A 170 1.23 4.65 -6.06
CA ASP A 170 0.28 4.19 -7.07
C ASP A 170 -0.85 5.16 -7.36
N SER A 171 -1.38 5.82 -6.34
CA SER A 171 -2.49 6.76 -6.48
C SER A 171 -2.55 7.73 -5.32
N THR A 172 -2.87 9.00 -5.58
CA THR A 172 -3.15 10.00 -4.54
C THR A 172 -4.53 9.81 -3.89
N TYR A 173 -5.38 8.98 -4.51
CA TYR A 173 -6.61 8.46 -3.92
C TYR A 173 -6.29 7.11 -3.30
N PRO A 174 -6.36 6.95 -1.97
CA PRO A 174 -6.06 5.69 -1.33
C PRO A 174 -6.89 4.55 -1.91
N GLN A 175 -6.24 3.42 -2.15
CA GLN A 175 -6.86 2.25 -2.77
C GLN A 175 -6.96 1.12 -1.77
N GLN A 176 -7.67 0.05 -2.10
CA GLN A 176 -7.60 -1.20 -1.35
C GLN A 176 -7.07 -2.30 -2.27
N VAL A 177 -5.79 -2.64 -2.10
CA VAL A 177 -5.14 -3.73 -2.83
C VAL A 177 -5.67 -5.07 -2.33
N VAL A 178 -6.23 -5.86 -3.25
CA VAL A 178 -6.71 -7.22 -3.02
C VAL A 178 -5.57 -8.22 -3.18
N SER A 179 -4.76 -8.07 -4.23
CA SER A 179 -3.61 -8.93 -4.50
C SER A 179 -2.61 -8.24 -5.41
N THR A 180 -1.36 -8.70 -5.33
CA THR A 180 -0.26 -8.34 -6.23
C THR A 180 0.32 -9.61 -6.85
N ALA A 181 0.77 -9.52 -8.10
CA ALA A 181 1.43 -10.62 -8.79
C ALA A 181 2.46 -10.09 -9.79
N PRO A 182 3.59 -10.80 -10.01
CA PRO A 182 4.46 -10.49 -11.13
C PRO A 182 3.72 -10.72 -12.46
N SER A 183 3.99 -9.87 -13.44
CA SER A 183 3.50 -9.99 -14.81
C SER A 183 4.68 -9.98 -15.79
N SER A 184 4.44 -10.30 -17.06
CA SER A 184 5.49 -10.28 -18.09
C SER A 184 6.10 -8.90 -18.34
N ARG A 185 5.41 -7.82 -17.94
CA ARG A 185 5.82 -6.43 -18.16
C ARG A 185 6.15 -5.66 -16.88
N GLY A 186 5.85 -6.22 -15.69
CA GLY A 186 6.01 -5.52 -14.42
C GLY A 186 5.15 -6.12 -13.30
N LEU A 187 4.41 -5.30 -12.58
CA LEU A 187 3.58 -5.69 -11.44
C LEU A 187 2.09 -5.61 -11.80
N GLU A 188 1.36 -6.71 -11.70
CA GLU A 188 -0.10 -6.71 -11.71
C GLU A 188 -0.64 -6.48 -10.31
N VAL A 189 -1.60 -5.57 -10.19
CA VAL A 189 -2.26 -5.19 -8.95
C VAL A 189 -3.76 -5.27 -9.15
N VAL A 190 -4.43 -5.99 -8.26
CA VAL A 190 -5.90 -6.06 -8.24
C VAL A 190 -6.39 -5.14 -7.15
N TYR A 191 -7.14 -4.11 -7.52
CA TYR A 191 -7.77 -3.17 -6.61
C TYR A 191 -9.23 -3.51 -6.39
N LYS A 192 -9.72 -3.19 -5.20
CA LYS A 192 -11.14 -3.17 -4.90
C LYS A 192 -11.82 -2.02 -5.65
N ASP A 193 -12.90 -2.32 -6.36
CA ASP A 193 -13.66 -1.31 -7.12
C ASP A 193 -14.96 -0.94 -6.38
N TRP A 194 -14.85 0.00 -5.44
CA TRP A 194 -15.98 0.49 -4.65
C TRP A 194 -16.95 1.31 -5.49
N GLU A 195 -16.45 1.96 -6.54
CA GLU A 195 -17.27 2.69 -7.50
C GLU A 195 -18.16 1.77 -8.31
N ALA A 196 -17.61 0.69 -8.88
CA ALA A 196 -18.40 -0.31 -9.60
C ALA A 196 -19.44 -0.98 -8.69
N LEU A 197 -19.08 -1.29 -7.43
CA LEU A 197 -20.03 -1.79 -6.44
C LEU A 197 -21.16 -0.77 -6.20
N ARG A 198 -20.83 0.50 -5.94
CA ARG A 198 -21.82 1.55 -5.71
C ARG A 198 -22.78 1.67 -6.90
N ASP A 199 -22.24 1.68 -8.11
CA ASP A 199 -23.00 1.88 -9.34
C ASP A 199 -23.88 0.65 -9.69
N SER A 200 -23.50 -0.54 -9.21
CA SER A 200 -24.33 -1.75 -9.33
C SER A 200 -25.56 -1.75 -8.44
N GLY A 201 -25.52 -1.03 -7.31
CA GLY A 201 -26.56 -1.07 -6.27
C GLY A 201 -26.56 -2.33 -5.39
N ASP A 202 -25.59 -3.24 -5.56
CA ASP A 202 -25.45 -4.42 -4.71
C ASP A 202 -25.06 -4.08 -3.26
N ALA A 203 -25.32 -5.01 -2.34
CA ALA A 203 -24.89 -4.89 -0.95
C ALA A 203 -23.36 -4.96 -0.81
N ASN A 204 -22.80 -4.32 0.23
CA ASN A 204 -21.35 -4.36 0.54
C ASN A 204 -20.77 -5.77 0.67
N ALA A 205 -21.58 -6.78 1.04
CA ALA A 205 -21.13 -8.18 1.07
C ALA A 205 -20.73 -8.71 -0.33
N ALA A 206 -21.27 -8.14 -1.39
CA ALA A 206 -20.94 -8.48 -2.78
C ALA A 206 -19.66 -7.79 -3.27
N ALA A 207 -19.00 -6.95 -2.46
CA ALA A 207 -17.82 -6.20 -2.88
C ALA A 207 -16.72 -7.10 -3.48
N GLY A 208 -16.64 -8.37 -3.07
CA GLY A 208 -15.69 -9.35 -3.61
C GLY A 208 -15.80 -9.57 -5.13
N LYS A 209 -16.95 -9.24 -5.74
CA LYS A 209 -17.20 -9.37 -7.18
C LYS A 209 -16.67 -8.18 -8.00
N TYR A 210 -16.32 -7.08 -7.35
CA TYR A 210 -15.99 -5.81 -7.98
C TYR A 210 -14.53 -5.49 -7.75
N THR A 211 -13.73 -5.72 -8.79
CA THR A 211 -12.28 -5.47 -8.79
C THR A 211 -11.85 -4.87 -10.12
N SER A 212 -10.80 -4.06 -10.08
CA SER A 212 -10.12 -3.52 -11.26
C SER A 212 -8.65 -3.93 -11.23
N THR A 213 -8.16 -4.50 -12.33
CA THR A 213 -6.76 -4.92 -12.48
C THR A 213 -5.96 -3.82 -13.18
N VAL A 214 -4.79 -3.50 -12.62
CA VAL A 214 -3.85 -2.50 -13.14
C VAL A 214 -2.47 -3.13 -13.22
N THR A 215 -1.79 -2.94 -14.34
CA THR A 215 -0.41 -3.39 -14.53
C THR A 215 0.53 -2.20 -14.50
N TYR A 216 1.41 -2.12 -13.51
CA TYR A 216 2.46 -1.12 -13.39
C TYR A 216 3.76 -1.63 -14.00
N TYR A 217 4.47 -0.77 -14.73
CA TYR A 217 5.75 -1.12 -15.35
C TYR A 217 6.67 0.09 -15.48
N TRP A 218 7.97 -0.16 -15.54
CA TRP A 218 8.98 0.85 -15.84
C TRP A 218 9.10 1.01 -17.35
N ASP A 219 8.92 2.22 -17.88
CA ASP A 219 9.03 2.50 -19.32
C ASP A 219 10.44 2.92 -19.77
N GLY A 220 11.39 2.99 -18.84
CA GLY A 220 12.73 3.53 -19.05
C GLY A 220 12.96 4.91 -18.42
N ALA A 221 11.89 5.62 -18.05
CA ALA A 221 11.95 6.96 -17.47
C ALA A 221 11.05 7.15 -16.24
N GLN A 222 9.87 6.52 -16.23
CA GLN A 222 8.92 6.62 -15.13
C GLN A 222 8.09 5.33 -14.99
N VAL A 223 7.38 5.21 -13.87
CA VAL A 223 6.34 4.19 -13.73
C VAL A 223 5.17 4.59 -14.60
N GLN A 224 4.75 3.67 -15.47
CA GLN A 224 3.50 3.74 -16.22
C GLN A 224 2.55 2.68 -15.71
N HIS A 225 1.27 2.82 -16.07
CA HIS A 225 0.30 1.77 -15.84
C HIS A 225 -0.63 1.54 -17.03
N GLU A 226 -1.06 0.30 -17.17
CA GLU A 226 -2.17 -0.12 -18.04
C GLU A 226 -3.35 -0.55 -17.17
N GLY A 227 -4.57 -0.29 -17.64
CA GLY A 227 -5.78 -0.49 -16.85
C GLY A 227 -6.20 0.75 -16.06
N ARG A 228 -7.43 0.70 -15.54
CA ARG A 228 -8.06 1.80 -14.81
C ARG A 228 -7.80 1.64 -13.32
N ILE A 229 -7.28 2.69 -12.69
CA ILE A 229 -7.25 2.80 -11.23
C ILE A 229 -8.67 3.21 -10.76
N PRO A 230 -9.38 2.35 -10.00
CA PRO A 230 -10.75 2.64 -9.56
C PRO A 230 -10.77 3.71 -8.46
N ASN A 231 -11.97 4.17 -8.08
CA ASN A 231 -12.19 5.04 -6.92
C ASN A 231 -11.50 6.43 -7.01
N THR A 232 -11.13 6.87 -8.21
CA THR A 232 -10.48 8.18 -8.44
C THR A 232 -11.47 9.29 -8.72
N GLY A 233 -12.75 8.96 -9.00
CA GLY A 233 -13.76 9.94 -9.41
C GLY A 233 -13.48 10.58 -10.77
N LEU A 234 -12.59 9.98 -11.56
CA LEU A 234 -12.18 10.35 -12.92
C LEU A 234 -12.71 9.35 -13.95
#